data_AF-A0A4V3ITH1-F1
#
_entry.id   AF-A0A4V3ITH1-F1
#
_cell.length_a   1.000
_cell.length_b   1.000
_cell.length_c   1.000
_cell.angle_alpha   90.00
_cell.angle_beta   90.00
_cell.angle_gamma   90.00
#
_symmetry.space_group_name_H-M   'P 1'
#
loop_
_entity.id
_entity.type
_entity.pdbx_description
1 polymer ?
#
loop_
_entity_poly.entity_id
_entity_poly.type
_entity_poly.pdbx_seq_one_letter_code
_entity_poly.pdbx_strand_id
1 'polypeptide(L)'
;MSEFLAATAIIAPDAPDTADQLAKVAAGSIIAEIENDQQELVANGWTQEGTPVVDSLSIVSNDATASPPSAVVQACIDSSAVVTFDSDGKPLAGPGDAKPDRALNIFKLQHDGTSWRVTARSFPNDTTC
;
A
#
# COMPACT_ATOMS: atom_id res chain seq x y z
N MET A 1 1.52 -19.24 -6.86
CA MET A 1 2.40 -19.10 -5.68
C MET A 1 3.38 -17.99 -6.03
N SER A 2 3.24 -16.86 -5.34
CA SER A 2 3.64 -15.52 -5.80
C SER A 2 5.16 -15.34 -5.80
N GLU A 3 5.79 -15.24 -6.97
CA GLU A 3 7.24 -15.01 -7.12
C GLU A 3 7.65 -13.55 -6.88
N PHE A 4 6.71 -12.65 -6.55
CA PHE A 4 6.93 -11.20 -6.52
C PHE A 4 6.87 -10.55 -5.13
N LEU A 5 6.49 -11.26 -4.07
CA LEU A 5 6.50 -10.75 -2.70
C LEU A 5 7.69 -11.31 -1.91
N ALA A 6 8.81 -10.59 -1.92
CA ALA A 6 10.00 -10.95 -1.14
C ALA A 6 9.97 -10.38 0.30
N ALA A 7 9.13 -9.38 0.58
CA ALA A 7 9.00 -8.76 1.90
C ALA A 7 7.61 -8.13 2.09
N THR A 8 7.16 -8.08 3.34
CA THR A 8 5.94 -7.39 3.78
C THR A 8 6.25 -6.69 5.10
N ALA A 9 5.74 -5.46 5.27
CA ALA A 9 5.79 -4.74 6.53
C ALA A 9 4.36 -4.53 7.03
N ILE A 10 4.10 -4.96 8.25
CA ILE A 10 2.84 -4.65 8.94
C ILE A 10 3.12 -3.43 9.79
N ILE A 11 2.41 -2.34 9.49
CA ILE A 11 2.55 -1.06 10.18
C ILE A 11 1.41 -0.97 11.19
N ALA A 12 1.68 -1.34 12.44
CA ALA A 12 0.76 -1.11 13.55
C ALA A 12 1.14 0.22 14.26
N PRO A 13 0.15 1.05 14.64
CA PRO A 13 0.42 2.36 15.24
C PRO A 13 1.14 2.27 16.59
N ASP A 14 1.09 1.12 17.26
CA ASP A 14 1.70 0.85 18.57
C ASP A 14 2.90 -0.11 18.51
N ALA A 15 3.30 -0.58 17.33
CA ALA A 15 4.43 -1.50 17.22
C ALA A 15 5.78 -0.75 17.42
N PRO A 16 6.70 -1.28 18.26
CA PRO A 16 7.95 -0.60 18.61
C PRO A 16 8.93 -0.45 17.44
N ASP A 17 8.78 -1.25 16.37
CA ASP A 17 9.72 -1.30 15.24
C ASP A 17 9.11 -0.79 13.92
N THR A 18 8.02 -0.04 13.98
CA THR A 18 7.26 0.37 12.79
C THR A 18 8.10 1.11 11.75
N ALA A 19 8.97 2.02 12.18
CA ALA A 19 9.86 2.76 11.27
C ALA A 19 10.88 1.83 10.58
N ASP A 20 11.47 0.89 11.33
CA ASP A 20 12.45 -0.06 10.79
C ASP A 20 11.81 -1.08 9.84
N GLN A 21 10.59 -1.53 10.13
CA GLN A 21 9.83 -2.40 9.22
C GLN A 21 9.42 -1.65 7.96
N LEU A 22 8.98 -0.40 8.08
CA LEU A 22 8.61 0.43 6.93
C LEU A 22 9.81 0.69 6.01
N ALA A 23 10.98 0.98 6.57
CA ALA A 23 12.21 1.23 5.82
C ALA A 23 12.68 0.03 4.99
N LYS A 24 12.21 -1.20 5.29
CA LYS A 24 12.50 -2.41 4.49
C LYS A 24 11.69 -2.47 3.19
N VAL A 25 10.53 -1.82 3.12
CA VAL A 25 9.59 -1.94 1.98
C VAL A 25 9.25 -0.62 1.31
N ALA A 26 9.53 0.51 1.97
CA ALA A 26 9.15 1.84 1.54
C ALA A 26 10.31 2.84 1.65
N ALA A 27 10.32 3.83 0.76
CA ALA A 27 11.20 5.00 0.79
C ALA A 27 10.51 6.19 0.11
N GLY A 28 11.08 7.39 0.14
CA GLY A 28 10.52 8.52 -0.62
C GLY A 28 9.11 8.92 -0.17
N SER A 29 8.25 9.34 -1.12
CA SER A 29 6.98 9.98 -0.81
C SER A 29 5.89 9.04 -0.29
N ILE A 30 5.98 7.72 -0.54
CA ILE A 30 5.01 6.77 0.00
C ILE A 30 5.02 6.72 1.53
N ILE A 31 6.15 7.03 2.17
CA ILE A 31 6.25 7.09 3.65
C ILE A 31 5.32 8.17 4.19
N ALA A 32 5.39 9.38 3.62
CA ALA A 32 4.53 10.49 4.03
C ALA A 32 3.04 10.20 3.76
N GLU A 33 2.74 9.47 2.68
CA GLU A 33 1.37 9.03 2.39
C GLU A 33 0.84 8.06 3.46
N ILE A 34 1.62 7.06 3.85
CA ILE A 34 1.27 6.12 4.93
C ILE A 34 1.12 6.86 6.27
N GLU A 35 2.01 7.81 6.58
CA GLU A 35 1.91 8.62 7.79
C GLU A 35 0.64 9.47 7.80
N ASN A 36 0.24 10.04 6.66
CA ASN A 36 -0.99 10.80 6.54
C ASN A 36 -2.22 9.91 6.71
N ASP A 37 -2.24 8.73 6.09
CA ASP A 37 -3.32 7.74 6.25
C ASP A 37 -3.48 7.38 7.74
N GLN A 38 -2.38 7.15 8.46
CA GLN A 38 -2.42 6.88 9.90
C GLN A 38 -2.90 8.08 10.73
N GLN A 39 -2.44 9.29 10.41
CA GLN A 39 -2.89 10.50 11.10
C GLN A 39 -4.39 10.73 10.91
N GLU A 40 -4.94 10.43 9.74
CA GLU A 40 -6.38 10.50 9.48
C GLU A 40 -7.16 9.52 10.37
N LEU A 41 -6.70 8.27 10.47
CA LEU A 41 -7.32 7.28 11.35
C LEU A 41 -7.31 7.76 12.81
N VAL A 42 -6.16 8.21 13.31
CA VAL A 42 -6.00 8.70 14.68
C VAL A 42 -6.87 9.94 14.94
N ALA A 43 -6.87 10.90 14.02
CA ALA A 43 -7.62 12.15 14.17
C ALA A 43 -9.13 11.93 14.25
N ASN A 44 -9.65 10.89 13.58
CA ASN A 44 -11.07 10.55 13.58
C ASN A 44 -11.44 9.47 14.62
N GLY A 45 -10.47 8.94 15.36
CA GLY A 45 -10.70 7.81 16.27
C GLY A 45 -11.11 6.53 15.54
N TRP A 46 -10.66 6.36 14.30
CA TRP A 46 -10.97 5.22 13.46
C TRP A 46 -9.94 4.10 13.60
N THR A 47 -10.37 2.86 13.38
CA THR A 47 -9.49 1.70 13.24
C THR A 47 -9.70 1.03 11.89
N GLN A 48 -8.70 0.26 11.43
CA GLN A 48 -8.84 -0.59 10.26
C GLN A 48 -8.45 -2.02 10.61
N GLU A 49 -9.24 -2.97 10.15
CA GLU A 49 -8.93 -4.40 10.24
C GLU A 49 -9.01 -5.05 8.87
N GLY A 50 -8.31 -6.17 8.72
CA GLY A 50 -8.20 -6.89 7.44
C GLY A 50 -6.84 -6.71 6.77
N THR A 51 -6.67 -7.34 5.62
CA THR A 51 -5.42 -7.27 4.85
C THR A 51 -5.77 -7.17 3.37
N PRO A 52 -5.34 -6.09 2.68
CA PRO A 52 -5.53 -6.01 1.24
C PRO A 52 -4.63 -7.03 0.54
N VAL A 53 -5.05 -7.50 -0.64
CA VAL A 53 -4.29 -8.46 -1.44
C VAL A 53 -4.00 -7.89 -2.82
N VAL A 54 -2.84 -8.26 -3.38
CA VAL A 54 -2.52 -7.98 -4.78
C VAL A 54 -3.23 -9.03 -5.63
N ASP A 55 -4.32 -8.62 -6.29
CA ASP A 55 -5.11 -9.50 -7.15
C ASP A 55 -4.38 -9.78 -8.48
N SER A 56 -3.83 -8.73 -9.10
CA SER A 56 -3.05 -8.84 -10.33
C SER A 56 -1.95 -7.77 -10.37
N LEU A 57 -0.89 -8.04 -11.13
CA LEU A 57 0.28 -7.17 -11.25
C LEU A 57 0.88 -7.25 -12.66
N SER A 58 1.33 -6.11 -13.17
CA SER A 58 2.13 -6.00 -14.39
C SER A 58 3.29 -5.03 -14.21
N ILE A 59 4.45 -5.36 -14.77
CA ILE A 59 5.59 -4.44 -14.83
C ILE A 59 5.40 -3.54 -16.04
N VAL A 60 5.23 -2.24 -15.80
CA VAL A 60 5.08 -1.23 -16.86
C VAL A 60 6.44 -0.88 -17.44
N SER A 61 7.44 -0.70 -16.58
CA SER A 61 8.82 -0.44 -16.98
C SER A 61 9.80 -0.94 -15.93
N ASN A 62 10.99 -1.33 -16.36
CA ASN A 62 12.10 -1.69 -15.50
C ASN A 62 13.39 -1.16 -16.12
N ASP A 63 14.10 -0.31 -15.39
CA ASP A 63 15.46 0.14 -15.72
C ASP A 63 16.42 -0.38 -14.65
N ALA A 64 16.97 -1.56 -14.92
CA ALA A 64 17.97 -2.21 -14.08
C ALA A 64 19.35 -1.53 -14.14
N THR A 65 19.56 -0.63 -15.11
CA THR A 65 20.84 0.08 -15.34
C THR A 65 20.87 1.48 -14.75
N ALA A 66 19.71 2.01 -14.34
CA ALA A 66 19.62 3.25 -13.58
C ALA A 66 20.42 3.16 -12.27
N SER A 67 20.78 4.32 -11.73
CA SER A 67 21.48 4.44 -10.45
C SER A 67 20.68 5.35 -9.51
N PRO A 68 19.84 4.78 -8.60
CA PRO A 68 19.62 3.35 -8.37
C PRO A 68 18.71 2.69 -9.42
N PRO A 69 18.72 1.35 -9.55
CA PRO A 69 17.78 0.63 -10.41
C PRO A 69 16.33 0.96 -10.04
N SER A 70 15.47 1.09 -11.05
CA SER A 70 14.10 1.57 -10.86
C SER A 70 13.08 0.78 -11.67
N ALA A 71 11.85 0.70 -11.17
CA ALA A 71 10.75 0.05 -11.87
C ALA A 71 9.43 0.80 -11.65
N VAL A 72 8.51 0.63 -12.59
CA VAL A 72 7.11 1.06 -12.47
C VAL A 72 6.24 -0.17 -12.63
N VAL A 73 5.33 -0.36 -11.68
CA VAL A 73 4.43 -1.51 -11.61
C VAL A 73 3.00 -1.00 -11.54
N GLN A 74 2.11 -1.68 -12.24
CA GLN A 74 0.68 -1.58 -12.04
C GLN A 74 0.20 -2.77 -11.24
N ALA A 75 -0.62 -2.54 -10.22
CA ALA A 75 -1.18 -3.61 -9.39
C ALA A 75 -2.64 -3.32 -9.06
N CYS A 76 -3.51 -4.30 -9.31
CA CYS A 76 -4.87 -4.29 -8.81
C CYS A 76 -4.83 -4.70 -7.33
N ILE A 77 -5.24 -3.80 -6.44
CA ILE A 77 -5.29 -4.05 -5.01
C ILE A 77 -6.74 -4.31 -4.63
N ASP A 78 -7.00 -5.52 -4.12
CA ASP A 78 -8.27 -5.91 -3.54
C ASP A 78 -8.24 -5.65 -2.03
N SER A 79 -9.08 -4.72 -1.61
CA SER A 79 -9.28 -4.30 -0.22
C SER A 79 -10.68 -4.67 0.29
N SER A 80 -11.40 -5.59 -0.38
CA SER A 80 -12.73 -6.09 0.06
C SER A 80 -12.72 -6.66 1.48
N ALA A 81 -11.57 -7.20 1.92
CA ALA A 81 -11.39 -7.74 3.25
C ALA A 81 -11.01 -6.67 4.30
N VAL A 82 -10.80 -5.41 3.90
CA VAL A 82 -10.41 -4.32 4.79
C VAL A 82 -11.64 -3.53 5.22
N VAL A 83 -11.84 -3.41 6.52
CA VAL A 83 -12.97 -2.69 7.13
C VAL A 83 -12.43 -1.58 8.00
N THR A 84 -12.92 -0.35 7.79
CA THR A 84 -12.66 0.78 8.69
C THR A 84 -13.82 0.91 9.69
N PHE A 85 -13.51 1.01 10.97
CA PHE A 85 -14.47 1.20 12.05
C PHE A 85 -14.36 2.62 12.63
N ASP A 86 -15.50 3.18 13.05
CA ASP A 86 -15.56 4.42 13.82
C ASP A 86 -15.15 4.21 15.29
N SER A 87 -15.18 5.29 16.07
CA SER A 87 -14.82 5.25 17.50
C SER A 87 -15.78 4.43 18.37
N ASP A 88 -16.99 4.14 17.88
CA ASP A 88 -17.97 3.27 18.54
C ASP A 88 -17.81 1.79 18.12
N GLY A 89 -16.83 1.48 17.26
CA GLY A 89 -16.60 0.15 16.71
C GLY A 89 -17.59 -0.24 15.61
N LYS A 90 -18.29 0.71 14.99
CA LYS A 90 -19.19 0.44 13.86
C LYS A 90 -18.45 0.62 12.54
N PRO A 91 -18.70 -0.24 11.54
CA PRO A 91 -18.08 -0.08 10.23
C PRO A 91 -18.54 1.23 9.56
N LEU A 92 -17.59 2.01 9.04
CA LEU A 92 -17.86 3.27 8.34
C LEU A 92 -18.52 3.06 6.97
N ALA A 93 -18.23 1.94 6.32
CA ALA A 93 -18.91 1.48 5.11
C ALA A 93 -19.84 0.34 5.50
N GLY A 94 -21.13 0.50 5.26
CA GLY A 94 -22.10 -0.60 5.34
C GLY A 94 -21.89 -1.60 4.20
N PRO A 95 -22.45 -2.82 4.30
CA PRO A 95 -22.50 -3.74 3.17
C PRO A 95 -23.13 -3.05 1.95
N GLY A 96 -22.35 -2.83 0.89
CA GLY A 96 -22.82 -2.19 -0.34
C GLY A 96 -22.52 -0.69 -0.48
N ASP A 97 -21.77 -0.06 0.43
CA ASP A 97 -21.28 1.30 0.24
C ASP A 97 -20.11 1.31 -0.77
N ALA A 98 -20.39 1.90 -1.93
CA ALA A 98 -19.65 1.79 -3.19
C ALA A 98 -18.24 2.41 -3.20
N LYS A 99 -17.32 1.92 -2.38
CA LYS A 99 -15.90 1.97 -2.77
C LYS A 99 -15.65 0.78 -3.72
N PRO A 100 -14.89 0.95 -4.82
CA PRO A 100 -14.36 -0.18 -5.53
C PRO A 100 -13.52 -0.98 -4.54
N ASP A 101 -13.99 -2.17 -4.17
CA ASP A 101 -13.21 -3.12 -3.37
C ASP A 101 -11.87 -3.42 -4.04
N ARG A 102 -11.79 -3.23 -5.35
CA ARG A 102 -10.60 -3.40 -6.18
C ARG A 102 -10.27 -2.11 -6.91
N ALA A 103 -9.01 -1.70 -6.83
CA ALA A 103 -8.52 -0.51 -7.54
C ALA A 103 -7.13 -0.73 -8.13
N LEU A 104 -6.96 -0.29 -9.38
CA LEU A 104 -5.68 -0.30 -10.07
C LEU A 104 -4.80 0.84 -9.56
N ASN A 105 -3.64 0.47 -9.03
CA ASN A 105 -2.62 1.36 -8.51
C ASN A 105 -1.39 1.35 -9.42
N ILE A 106 -0.68 2.47 -9.49
CA ILE A 106 0.66 2.57 -10.11
C ILE A 106 1.68 2.83 -9.00
N PHE A 107 2.61 1.91 -8.84
CA PHE A 107 3.71 2.02 -7.89
C PHE A 107 5.03 2.30 -8.61
N LYS A 108 5.79 3.25 -8.08
CA LYS A 108 7.20 3.42 -8.43
C LYS A 108 8.04 2.67 -7.41
N LEU A 109 9.08 1.98 -7.88
CA LEU A 109 10.00 1.23 -7.04
C LEU A 109 11.44 1.61 -7.32
N GLN A 110 12.28 1.54 -6.29
CA GLN A 110 13.74 1.65 -6.41
C GLN A 110 14.40 0.50 -5.67
N HIS A 111 15.47 -0.03 -6.25
CA HIS A 111 16.30 -1.04 -5.62
C HIS A 111 17.41 -0.38 -4.80
N ASP A 112 17.57 -0.78 -3.55
CA ASP A 112 18.55 -0.15 -2.64
C ASP A 112 19.90 -0.87 -2.56
N GLY A 113 20.08 -1.90 -3.39
CA GLY A 113 21.22 -2.80 -3.37
C GLY A 113 20.92 -4.15 -2.74
N THR A 114 19.86 -4.25 -1.92
CA THR A 114 19.41 -5.50 -1.28
C THR A 114 17.99 -5.88 -1.70
N SER A 115 17.10 -4.90 -1.81
CA SER A 115 15.66 -5.12 -1.99
C SER A 115 15.01 -3.98 -2.79
N TRP A 116 13.89 -4.31 -3.43
CA TRP A 116 13.01 -3.31 -4.04
C TRP A 116 12.11 -2.69 -2.98
N ARG A 117 12.04 -1.36 -2.97
CA ARG A 117 11.13 -0.59 -2.12
C ARG A 117 10.19 0.25 -2.95
N VAL A 118 8.94 0.38 -2.50
CA VAL A 118 7.99 1.33 -3.07
C VAL A 118 8.44 2.74 -2.70
N THR A 119 8.47 3.64 -3.69
CA THR A 119 8.89 5.03 -3.49
C THR A 119 7.76 6.03 -3.62
N ALA A 120 6.74 5.69 -4.40
CA ALA A 120 5.55 6.50 -4.60
C ALA A 120 4.39 5.64 -5.10
N ARG A 121 3.16 6.07 -4.80
CA ARG A 121 1.91 5.58 -5.38
C ARG A 121 1.27 6.69 -6.22
N SER A 122 0.56 6.29 -7.27
CA SER A 122 -0.31 7.13 -8.07
C SER A 122 -1.41 6.27 -8.68
N PHE A 123 -2.38 6.90 -9.34
CA PHE A 123 -3.50 6.20 -9.96
C PHE A 123 -3.57 6.52 -11.46
N PRO A 124 -3.93 5.54 -12.30
CA PRO A 124 -4.36 5.83 -13.67
C PRO A 124 -5.66 6.65 -13.66
N ASN A 125 -6.02 7.24 -14.80
CA ASN A 125 -7.30 7.95 -14.94
C ASN A 125 -8.51 7.02 -14.75
N ASP A 126 -8.37 5.75 -15.15
CA ASP A 126 -9.34 4.69 -14.91
C ASP A 126 -8.72 3.66 -13.97
N THR A 127 -9.24 3.59 -12.74
CA THR A 127 -8.77 2.69 -11.69
C THR A 127 -9.44 1.32 -11.73
N THR A 128 -10.22 1.01 -12.76
CA THR A 128 -10.95 -0.26 -12.85
C THR A 128 -10.00 -1.43 -13.05
N CYS A 129 -10.19 -2.43 -12.20
CA CYS A 129 -9.73 -3.80 -12.30
C CYS A 129 -10.74 -4.68 -11.52
#